data_AF-A0A0P5QE89-F1
#
_entry.id   AF-A0A0P5QE89-F1
#
_cell.length_a   1.000
_cell.length_b   1.000
_cell.length_c   1.000
_cell.angle_alpha   90.00
_cell.angle_beta   90.00
_cell.angle_gamma   90.00
#
_symmetry.space_group_name_H-M   'P 1'
#
loop_
_entity.id
_entity.type
_entity.pdbx_description
1 polymer ?
#
loop_
_entity_poly.entity_id
_entity_poly.type
_entity_poly.pdbx_seq_one_letter_code
_entity_poly.pdbx_strand_id
1 'polypeptide(L)'
;MSMSYSVVMDDVLVKIGALSLITPEPEEQIISVLSNVTFDLYNRETKLHDIALIELSRPIVFSTTAAAIRYDEIDELAQPWDGMIVGWGAVNQGGTSATRLRYAPIDDLAADCRDYGIDEYVQNFMICAGSTTGTIAPCEYDEGSPLTQVANYGGVQETIVVGIMSKNLGCGNPSIPSIYTRLATYYSWLLQNAGQQPAFL
;
A
#
# COMPACT_ATOMS: atom_id res chain seq x y z
N MET A 1 2.80 -6.13 1.18
CA MET A 1 2.15 -6.00 2.50
C MET A 1 3.13 -5.32 3.46
N SER A 2 2.65 -4.63 4.51
CA SER A 2 3.47 -4.09 5.61
C SER A 2 3.76 -5.19 6.64
N MET A 3 4.90 -5.11 7.33
CA MET A 3 5.35 -6.03 8.38
C MET A 3 4.89 -5.64 9.79
N SER A 4 3.91 -4.74 9.91
CA SER A 4 3.38 -4.31 11.21
C SER A 4 2.79 -5.46 12.05
N TYR A 5 2.42 -6.59 11.44
CA TYR A 5 1.86 -7.74 12.12
C TYR A 5 2.76 -8.98 12.01
N SER A 6 3.13 -9.54 13.16
CA SER A 6 3.67 -10.89 13.27
C SER A 6 2.53 -11.89 13.05
N VAL A 7 2.26 -12.24 11.79
CA VAL A 7 1.18 -13.16 11.45
C VAL A 7 1.70 -14.59 11.40
N VAL A 8 1.12 -15.47 12.22
CA VAL A 8 1.28 -16.92 12.06
C VAL A 8 0.55 -17.30 10.77
N MET A 9 1.31 -17.72 9.75
CA MET A 9 0.81 -17.82 8.37
C MET A 9 -0.23 -18.92 8.16
N ASP A 10 -0.31 -19.92 9.05
CA ASP A 10 -1.15 -21.10 8.88
C ASP A 10 -2.66 -20.80 8.85
N ASP A 11 -3.09 -19.62 9.35
CA ASP A 11 -4.49 -19.19 9.36
C ASP A 11 -4.79 -17.97 8.45
N VAL A 12 -3.83 -17.56 7.62
CA VAL A 12 -3.98 -16.35 6.79
C VAL A 12 -4.61 -16.69 5.45
N LEU A 13 -5.70 -15.98 5.15
CA LEU A 13 -6.39 -16.04 3.87
C LEU A 13 -6.29 -14.70 3.15
N VAL A 14 -6.02 -14.74 1.85
CA VAL A 14 -6.06 -13.57 0.97
C VAL A 14 -7.36 -13.62 0.17
N LYS A 15 -8.16 -12.56 0.30
CA LYS A 15 -9.40 -12.35 -0.45
C LYS A 15 -9.11 -11.43 -1.65
N ILE A 16 -9.40 -11.89 -2.86
CA ILE A 16 -9.11 -11.20 -4.13
C ILE A 16 -10.43 -10.95 -4.87
N GLY A 17 -10.56 -9.79 -5.51
CA GLY A 17 -11.77 -9.41 -6.25
C GLY A 17 -12.93 -8.95 -5.38
N ALA A 18 -12.67 -8.62 -4.11
CA ALA A 18 -13.67 -8.18 -3.16
C ALA A 18 -13.94 -6.67 -3.22
N LEU A 19 -15.21 -6.29 -3.05
CA LEU A 19 -15.62 -4.92 -2.76
C LEU A 19 -16.21 -4.81 -1.35
N SER A 20 -16.76 -5.89 -0.81
CA SER A 20 -17.33 -6.03 0.52
C SER A 20 -16.59 -7.12 1.30
N LEU A 21 -16.28 -6.84 2.56
CA LEU A 21 -15.71 -7.84 3.47
C LEU A 21 -16.78 -8.80 4.02
N ILE A 22 -18.06 -8.44 3.91
CA ILE A 22 -19.17 -9.19 4.53
C ILE A 22 -20.16 -9.77 3.51
N THR A 23 -20.05 -9.39 2.24
CA THR A 23 -20.94 -9.85 1.17
C THR A 23 -20.08 -10.50 0.09
N PRO A 24 -20.22 -11.81 -0.16
CA PRO A 24 -19.45 -12.49 -1.19
C PRO A 24 -19.71 -11.94 -2.59
N GLU A 25 -18.65 -11.80 -3.39
CA GLU A 25 -18.72 -11.44 -4.82
C GLU A 25 -18.63 -12.68 -5.73
N PRO A 26 -19.29 -12.70 -6.91
CA PRO A 26 -19.33 -13.89 -7.78
C PRO A 26 -17.97 -14.39 -8.26
N GLU A 27 -17.00 -13.49 -8.45
CA GLU A 27 -15.64 -13.79 -8.92
C GLU A 27 -14.60 -13.71 -7.78
N GLU A 28 -15.02 -13.60 -6.52
CA GLU A 28 -14.08 -13.53 -5.40
C GLU A 28 -13.26 -14.82 -5.26
N GLN A 29 -11.98 -14.67 -4.93
CA GLN A 29 -11.11 -15.80 -4.63
C GLN A 29 -10.59 -15.68 -3.21
N ILE A 30 -10.75 -16.74 -2.44
CA ILE A 30 -10.13 -16.90 -1.13
C ILE A 30 -9.02 -17.93 -1.28
N ILE A 31 -7.78 -17.53 -0.98
CA ILE A 31 -6.58 -18.35 -1.17
C ILE A 31 -5.75 -18.31 0.10
N SER A 32 -5.32 -19.47 0.60
CA SER A 32 -4.43 -19.54 1.75
C SER A 32 -3.02 -19.06 1.39
N VAL A 33 -2.32 -18.51 2.38
CA VAL A 33 -0.91 -18.17 2.27
C VAL A 33 -0.07 -19.46 2.37
N LEU A 34 0.87 -19.63 1.44
CA LEU A 34 1.84 -20.72 1.45
C LEU A 34 3.10 -20.35 2.24
N SER A 35 3.61 -19.16 1.98
CA SER A 35 4.85 -18.66 2.58
C SER A 35 4.87 -17.13 2.59
N ASN A 36 5.81 -16.55 3.31
CA ASN A 36 6.09 -15.12 3.26
C ASN A 36 7.59 -14.88 3.30
N VAL A 37 8.01 -13.77 2.70
CA VAL A 37 9.40 -13.31 2.73
C VAL A 37 9.41 -11.87 3.20
N THR A 38 10.07 -11.64 4.33
CA THR A 38 10.28 -10.32 4.92
C THR A 38 11.61 -9.74 4.44
N PHE A 39 11.71 -8.43 4.34
CA PHE A 39 13.00 -7.79 4.07
C PHE A 39 13.93 -7.91 5.30
N ASP A 40 15.13 -8.46 5.11
CA ASP A 40 16.04 -8.82 6.21
C ASP A 40 16.45 -7.63 7.11
N LEU A 41 16.48 -6.43 6.55
CA LEU A 41 16.87 -5.22 7.28
C LEU A 41 15.69 -4.48 7.92
N TYR A 42 14.50 -5.09 7.98
CA TYR A 42 13.35 -4.49 8.64
C TYR A 42 13.68 -4.03 10.07
N ASN A 43 13.45 -2.75 10.34
CA ASN A 43 13.54 -2.21 11.67
C ASN A 43 12.14 -2.07 12.28
N ARG A 44 11.87 -2.85 13.32
CA ARG A 44 10.56 -2.85 14.00
C ARG A 44 10.25 -1.54 14.72
N GLU A 45 11.27 -0.85 15.24
CA GLU A 45 11.12 0.38 16.01
C GLU A 45 10.78 1.56 15.09
N THR A 46 11.61 1.80 14.07
CA THR A 46 11.45 2.94 13.15
C THR A 46 10.53 2.65 11.97
N LYS A 47 10.13 1.39 11.78
CA LYS A 47 9.44 0.88 10.59
C LYS A 47 10.23 1.11 9.29
N LEU A 48 11.55 1.24 9.37
CA LEU A 48 12.40 1.28 8.18
C LEU A 48 12.39 -0.08 7.49
N HIS A 49 12.33 -0.06 6.15
CA HIS A 49 12.23 -1.26 5.31
C HIS A 49 10.98 -2.11 5.55
N ASP A 50 9.84 -1.47 5.79
CA ASP A 50 8.56 -2.12 6.04
C ASP A 50 7.89 -2.67 4.76
N ILE A 51 8.44 -3.77 4.24
CA ILE A 51 7.94 -4.52 3.08
C ILE A 51 8.05 -6.04 3.26
N ALA A 52 6.98 -6.76 2.90
CA ALA A 52 6.98 -8.21 2.78
C ALA A 52 6.21 -8.71 1.55
N LEU A 53 6.63 -9.88 1.06
CA LEU A 53 5.97 -10.66 0.02
C LEU A 53 5.19 -11.82 0.63
N ILE A 54 4.05 -12.13 0.03
CA ILE A 54 3.21 -13.27 0.38
C ILE A 54 3.09 -14.17 -0.85
N GLU A 55 3.43 -15.44 -0.68
CA GLU A 55 3.22 -16.47 -1.68
C GLU A 55 1.88 -17.16 -1.41
N LEU A 56 1.04 -17.27 -2.43
CA LEU A 56 -0.26 -17.92 -2.34
C LEU A 56 -0.13 -19.42 -2.60
N SER A 57 -0.97 -20.23 -1.95
CA SER A 57 -0.99 -21.70 -2.13
C SER A 57 -1.40 -22.17 -3.52
N ARG A 58 -1.99 -21.27 -4.32
CA ARG A 58 -2.29 -21.48 -5.75
C ARG A 58 -2.27 -20.15 -6.50
N PRO A 59 -2.04 -20.15 -7.83
CA PRO A 59 -2.13 -18.95 -8.64
C PRO A 59 -3.51 -18.27 -8.58
N ILE A 60 -3.50 -16.94 -8.72
CA ILE A 60 -4.70 -16.13 -8.89
C ILE A 60 -5.26 -16.40 -10.29
N VAL A 61 -6.57 -16.64 -10.39
CA VAL A 61 -7.27 -16.65 -11.67
C VAL A 61 -7.62 -15.20 -12.02
N PHE A 62 -6.98 -14.63 -13.03
CA PHE A 62 -7.30 -13.25 -13.43
C PHE A 62 -8.69 -13.15 -14.07
N SER A 63 -9.36 -12.04 -13.79
CA SER A 63 -10.73 -11.76 -14.22
C SER A 63 -10.97 -10.25 -14.30
N THR A 64 -12.23 -9.84 -14.46
CA THR A 64 -12.59 -8.41 -14.44
C THR A 64 -12.42 -7.76 -13.07
N THR A 65 -12.35 -8.54 -11.99
CA THR A 65 -12.18 -8.09 -10.61
C THR A 65 -10.82 -8.44 -10.03
N ALA A 66 -10.01 -9.25 -10.72
CA ALA A 66 -8.69 -9.71 -10.28
C ALA A 66 -7.65 -9.47 -11.36
N ALA A 67 -6.79 -8.47 -11.15
CA ALA A 67 -5.68 -8.14 -12.04
C ALA A 67 -4.42 -7.80 -11.24
N ALA A 68 -3.25 -7.99 -11.87
CA ALA A 68 -2.00 -7.43 -11.36
C ALA A 68 -1.96 -5.92 -11.59
N ILE A 69 -1.18 -5.21 -10.77
CA ILE A 69 -0.90 -3.78 -10.94
C ILE A 69 0.61 -3.58 -10.99
N ARG A 70 1.07 -2.68 -11.86
CA ARG A 70 2.48 -2.31 -11.97
C ARG A 70 2.91 -1.56 -10.72
N TYR A 71 4.14 -1.76 -10.27
CA TYR A 71 4.77 -0.85 -9.32
C TYR A 71 5.92 -0.07 -9.96
N ASP A 72 5.98 1.23 -9.68
CA ASP A 72 7.02 2.12 -10.17
C ASP A 72 7.50 3.13 -9.12
N GLU A 73 8.53 3.90 -9.46
CA GLU A 73 8.95 5.07 -8.69
C GLU A 73 7.84 6.14 -8.71
N ILE A 74 7.74 6.87 -7.60
CA ILE A 74 6.81 7.99 -7.49
C ILE A 74 7.34 9.21 -8.25
N ASP A 75 6.47 9.89 -8.98
CA ASP A 75 6.74 11.25 -9.43
C ASP A 75 6.25 12.24 -8.37
N GLU A 76 7.15 12.61 -7.46
CA GLU A 76 6.92 13.59 -6.38
C GLU A 76 6.71 15.02 -6.89
N LEU A 77 6.67 15.29 -8.19
CA LEU A 77 6.41 16.62 -8.73
C LEU A 77 5.25 16.64 -9.72
N ALA A 78 4.63 15.48 -10.00
CA ALA A 78 3.52 15.35 -10.93
C ALA A 78 2.36 16.29 -10.55
N GLN A 79 1.90 17.06 -11.54
CA GLN A 79 0.71 17.92 -11.44
C GLN A 79 -0.28 17.57 -12.54
N PRO A 80 -1.58 17.37 -12.23
CA PRO A 80 -2.13 17.26 -10.87
C PRO A 80 -1.53 16.07 -10.11
N TRP A 81 -1.53 16.16 -8.78
CA TRP A 81 -1.15 15.04 -7.92
C TRP A 81 -2.22 13.94 -8.03
N ASP A 82 -2.07 13.05 -9.00
CA ASP A 82 -2.99 11.93 -9.24
C ASP A 82 -2.75 10.77 -8.24
N GLY A 83 -2.58 11.11 -6.96
CA GLY A 83 -2.34 10.18 -5.86
C GLY A 83 -3.65 9.64 -5.29
N MET A 84 -3.66 8.36 -4.91
CA MET A 84 -4.84 7.73 -4.30
C MET A 84 -4.46 6.64 -3.31
N ILE A 85 -5.20 6.57 -2.21
CA ILE A 85 -5.19 5.43 -1.27
C ILE A 85 -6.48 4.65 -1.42
N VAL A 86 -6.40 3.33 -1.24
CA VAL A 86 -7.53 2.41 -1.42
C VAL A 86 -7.48 1.36 -0.31
N GLY A 87 -8.60 1.15 0.39
CA GLY A 87 -8.62 0.20 1.50
C GLY A 87 -9.98 0.03 2.19
N TRP A 88 -9.96 -0.77 3.24
CA TRP A 88 -11.07 -1.01 4.15
C TRP A 88 -10.76 -0.51 5.58
N GLY A 89 -9.79 0.39 5.74
CA GLY A 89 -9.45 0.98 7.02
C GLY A 89 -10.64 1.61 7.73
N ALA A 90 -10.45 1.84 9.04
CA ALA A 90 -11.40 2.56 9.85
C ALA A 90 -11.61 3.98 9.30
N VAL A 91 -12.85 4.47 9.39
CA VAL A 91 -13.18 5.83 8.92
C VAL A 91 -12.73 6.88 9.92
N ASN A 92 -12.73 6.51 11.20
CA ASN A 92 -12.35 7.36 12.31
C ASN A 92 -11.43 6.56 13.23
N GLN A 93 -10.58 7.26 13.96
CA GLN A 93 -9.67 6.68 14.94
C GLN A 93 -10.43 5.91 16.02
N GLY A 94 -9.94 4.72 16.39
CA GLY A 94 -10.61 3.79 17.29
C GLY A 94 -11.90 3.17 16.73
N GLY A 95 -12.16 3.33 15.43
CA GLY A 95 -13.30 2.73 14.74
C GLY A 95 -13.02 1.31 14.26
N THR A 96 -14.04 0.66 13.70
CA THR A 96 -13.88 -0.63 13.02
C THR A 96 -13.57 -0.43 11.54
N SER A 97 -12.93 -1.43 10.92
CA SER A 97 -12.74 -1.49 9.47
C SER A 97 -14.05 -1.23 8.71
N ALA A 98 -13.97 -0.51 7.60
CA ALA A 98 -15.09 -0.34 6.69
C ALA A 98 -15.51 -1.69 6.10
N THR A 99 -16.81 -1.89 5.90
CA THR A 99 -17.31 -3.13 5.29
C THR A 99 -17.20 -3.12 3.77
N ARG A 100 -17.17 -1.94 3.15
CA ARG A 100 -17.02 -1.75 1.70
C ARG A 100 -15.72 -1.02 1.40
N LEU A 101 -15.13 -1.34 0.25
CA LEU A 101 -13.90 -0.73 -0.25
C LEU A 101 -14.12 0.76 -0.43
N ARG A 102 -13.14 1.54 0.03
CA ARG A 102 -13.12 2.99 -0.09
C ARG A 102 -11.82 3.42 -0.73
N TYR A 103 -11.86 4.61 -1.30
CA TYR A 103 -10.70 5.28 -1.84
C TYR A 103 -10.77 6.77 -1.53
N ALA A 104 -9.61 7.43 -1.48
CA ALA A 104 -9.52 8.86 -1.27
C ALA A 104 -8.28 9.43 -1.98
N PRO A 105 -8.38 10.65 -2.55
CA PRO A 105 -7.24 11.29 -3.20
C PRO A 105 -6.20 11.75 -2.17
N ILE A 106 -4.94 11.70 -2.58
CA ILE A 106 -3.79 12.25 -1.86
C ILE A 106 -3.17 13.31 -2.78
N ASP A 107 -3.27 14.57 -2.38
CA ASP A 107 -2.91 15.73 -3.20
C ASP A 107 -1.60 16.40 -2.79
N ASP A 108 -0.79 15.73 -1.97
CA ASP A 108 0.59 16.08 -1.67
C ASP A 108 1.43 14.79 -1.56
N LEU A 109 2.20 14.47 -2.60
CA LEU A 109 3.08 13.29 -2.63
C LEU A 109 4.52 13.59 -2.18
N ALA A 110 4.80 14.85 -1.86
CA ALA A 110 6.11 15.33 -1.41
C ALA A 110 5.99 16.06 -0.05
N ALA A 111 5.08 15.57 0.79
CA ALA A 111 4.73 16.20 2.05
C ALA A 111 5.91 16.20 3.05
N ASP A 112 5.79 16.99 4.12
CA ASP A 112 6.81 17.08 5.18
C ASP A 112 6.45 16.20 6.38
N CYS A 113 7.28 15.19 6.65
CA CYS A 113 7.11 14.23 7.75
C CYS A 113 7.98 14.52 8.97
N ARG A 114 8.51 15.75 9.12
CA ARG A 114 9.33 16.13 10.29
C ARG A 114 8.64 15.94 11.64
N ASP A 115 7.30 15.97 11.67
CA ASP A 115 6.51 15.86 12.91
C ASP A 115 6.61 14.47 13.57
N TYR A 116 7.10 13.46 12.84
CA TYR A 116 7.38 12.12 13.40
C TYR A 116 8.59 12.13 14.33
N GLY A 117 9.51 13.08 14.17
CA GLY A 117 10.76 13.15 14.92
C GLY A 117 12.00 12.82 14.09
N ILE A 118 13.15 12.94 14.73
CA ILE A 118 14.46 12.69 14.13
C ILE A 118 14.60 11.19 13.83
N ASP A 119 15.18 10.86 12.68
CA ASP A 119 15.44 9.49 12.20
C ASP A 119 14.21 8.62 11.89
N GLU A 120 13.00 9.17 12.04
CA GLU A 120 11.77 8.45 11.68
C GLU A 120 11.54 8.42 10.17
N TYR A 121 11.91 9.47 9.43
CA TYR A 121 11.70 9.52 7.98
C TYR A 121 13.02 9.49 7.22
N VAL A 122 13.14 8.53 6.30
CA VAL A 122 14.30 8.40 5.40
C VAL A 122 13.81 8.39 3.96
N GLN A 123 13.89 9.54 3.28
CA GLN A 123 13.33 9.78 1.93
C GLN A 123 13.72 8.72 0.89
N ASN A 124 14.94 8.19 0.96
CA ASN A 124 15.40 7.16 0.01
C ASN A 124 14.61 5.83 0.11
N PHE A 125 14.01 5.54 1.26
CA PHE A 125 13.29 4.27 1.52
C PHE A 125 11.81 4.48 1.78
N MET A 126 11.39 5.73 1.95
CA MET A 126 10.06 6.12 2.38
C MET A 126 9.51 7.25 1.50
N ILE A 127 8.20 7.32 1.42
CA ILE A 127 7.43 8.41 0.79
C ILE A 127 6.64 9.07 1.91
N CYS A 128 6.70 10.40 1.98
CA CYS A 128 5.82 11.17 2.84
C CYS A 128 4.70 11.76 1.99
N ALA A 129 3.46 11.38 2.26
CA ALA A 129 2.33 11.83 1.47
C ALA A 129 1.10 12.11 2.34
N GLY A 130 0.35 13.15 1.98
CA GLY A 130 -0.78 13.63 2.76
C GLY A 130 -1.78 14.41 1.93
N SER A 131 -2.72 15.05 2.62
CA SER A 131 -3.65 15.96 1.96
C SER A 131 -3.35 17.40 2.30
N THR A 132 -3.32 18.28 1.29
CA THR A 132 -3.13 19.73 1.47
C THR A 132 -4.27 20.35 2.29
N THR A 133 -5.46 19.75 2.24
CA THR A 133 -6.63 20.16 3.04
C THR A 133 -6.56 19.66 4.48
N GLY A 134 -5.69 18.69 4.76
CA GLY A 134 -5.60 18.03 6.06
C GLY A 134 -6.87 17.26 6.45
N THR A 135 -7.64 16.75 5.47
CA THR A 135 -8.91 16.04 5.71
C THR A 135 -8.86 14.54 5.40
N ILE A 136 -7.81 14.06 4.72
CA ILE A 136 -7.68 12.68 4.26
C ILE A 136 -6.40 12.09 4.84
N ALA A 137 -6.52 10.95 5.51
CA ALA A 137 -5.40 10.12 5.94
C ALA A 137 -5.85 8.64 6.00
N PRO A 138 -4.94 7.69 5.72
CA PRO A 138 -5.17 6.28 6.06
C PRO A 138 -5.31 6.12 7.58
N CYS A 139 -6.13 5.17 8.01
CA CYS A 139 -6.39 4.93 9.43
C CYS A 139 -5.99 3.50 9.85
N GLU A 140 -6.42 3.12 11.05
CA GLU A 140 -6.31 1.74 11.55
C GLU A 140 -6.84 0.76 10.49
N TYR A 141 -6.13 -0.35 10.31
CA TYR A 141 -6.41 -1.39 9.31
C TYR A 141 -6.11 -1.02 7.85
N ASP A 142 -5.56 0.16 7.57
CA ASP A 142 -4.99 0.48 6.25
C ASP A 142 -3.50 0.11 6.14
N GLU A 143 -2.85 -0.40 7.19
CA GLU A 143 -1.44 -0.81 7.10
C GLU A 143 -1.24 -1.88 6.01
N GLY A 144 -0.28 -1.65 5.12
CA GLY A 144 -0.03 -2.52 3.98
C GLY A 144 -0.86 -2.22 2.73
N SER A 145 -1.81 -1.28 2.80
CA SER A 145 -2.58 -0.80 1.63
C SER A 145 -1.70 -0.05 0.63
N PRO A 146 -2.08 -0.01 -0.66
CA PRO A 146 -1.30 0.68 -1.68
C PRO A 146 -1.52 2.20 -1.64
N LEU A 147 -0.42 2.95 -1.82
CA LEU A 147 -0.44 4.30 -2.39
C LEU A 147 -0.23 4.17 -3.89
N THR A 148 -1.19 4.68 -4.67
CA THR A 148 -1.15 4.65 -6.13
C THR A 148 -0.94 6.03 -6.72
N GLN A 149 -0.36 6.09 -7.92
CA GLN A 149 -0.24 7.28 -8.74
C GLN A 149 -0.65 6.97 -10.18
N VAL A 150 -1.19 7.94 -10.92
CA VAL A 150 -1.32 7.84 -12.38
C VAL A 150 -0.01 8.29 -13.03
N ALA A 151 0.63 7.37 -13.76
CA ALA A 151 1.83 7.63 -14.55
C ALA A 151 1.50 7.70 -16.04
N ASN A 152 2.33 8.41 -16.81
CA ASN A 152 2.20 8.50 -18.26
C ASN A 152 3.32 7.72 -18.95
N TYR A 153 2.97 6.62 -19.61
CA TYR A 153 3.89 5.83 -20.41
C TYR A 153 3.59 6.05 -21.90
N GLY A 154 4.35 6.94 -22.54
CA GLY A 154 4.25 7.15 -23.99
C GLY A 154 2.90 7.68 -24.46
N GLY A 155 2.21 8.48 -23.63
CA GLY A 155 0.89 9.03 -23.88
C GLY A 155 -0.26 8.22 -23.29
N VAL A 156 0.00 7.05 -22.72
CA VAL A 156 -1.00 6.20 -22.04
C VAL A 156 -0.93 6.45 -20.54
N GLN A 157 -2.08 6.77 -19.93
CA GLN A 157 -2.20 6.89 -18.48
C GLN A 157 -2.41 5.51 -17.86
N GLU A 158 -1.55 5.14 -16.92
CA GLU A 158 -1.64 3.89 -16.16
C GLU A 158 -1.64 4.20 -14.65
N THR A 159 -2.49 3.52 -13.89
CA THR A 159 -2.37 3.52 -12.43
C THR A 159 -1.28 2.55 -12.00
N ILE A 160 -0.33 3.04 -11.21
CA ILE A 160 0.78 2.28 -10.66
C ILE A 160 0.74 2.33 -9.13
N VAL A 161 1.28 1.32 -8.47
CA VAL A 161 1.56 1.36 -7.02
C VAL A 161 2.95 1.93 -6.81
N VAL A 162 3.05 3.00 -6.02
CA VAL A 162 4.33 3.65 -5.73
C VAL A 162 4.80 3.42 -4.30
N GLY A 163 3.86 3.16 -3.40
CA GLY A 163 4.17 2.92 -1.99
C GLY A 163 3.23 1.96 -1.30
N ILE A 164 3.66 1.50 -0.12
CA ILE A 164 2.88 0.66 0.79
C ILE A 164 2.68 1.45 2.08
N MET A 165 1.43 1.61 2.54
CA MET A 165 1.13 2.31 3.78
C MET A 165 1.83 1.63 4.96
N SER A 166 2.69 2.37 5.67
CA SER A 166 3.55 1.83 6.74
C SER A 166 3.24 2.42 8.11
N LYS A 167 3.24 3.75 8.24
CA LYS A 167 2.99 4.42 9.53
C LYS A 167 2.22 5.72 9.40
N ASN A 168 1.39 5.98 10.39
CA ASN A 168 0.70 7.24 10.64
C ASN A 168 0.80 7.60 12.14
N LEU A 169 0.49 8.84 12.51
CA LEU A 169 0.31 9.26 13.91
C LEU A 169 -1.17 9.25 14.33
N GLY A 170 -1.95 8.33 13.73
CA GLY A 170 -3.40 8.27 13.83
C GLY A 170 -4.11 9.13 12.77
N CYS A 171 -5.38 8.80 12.50
CA CYS A 171 -6.18 9.46 11.48
C CYS A 171 -7.10 10.58 12.03
N GLY A 172 -7.06 10.85 13.34
CA GLY A 172 -7.85 11.93 13.97
C GLY A 172 -7.34 13.35 13.67
N ASN A 173 -6.11 13.47 13.16
CA ASN A 173 -5.52 14.73 12.68
C ASN A 173 -4.91 14.53 11.27
N PRO A 174 -5.71 14.60 10.20
CA PRO A 174 -5.23 14.31 8.85
C PRO A 174 -4.33 15.41 8.26
N SER A 175 -4.02 16.47 9.02
CA SER A 175 -2.98 17.45 8.64
C SER A 175 -1.56 16.90 8.78
N ILE A 176 -1.37 15.80 9.53
CA ILE A 176 -0.08 15.10 9.62
C ILE A 176 -0.02 14.08 8.47
N PRO A 177 0.96 14.18 7.57
CA PRO A 177 1.11 13.22 6.47
C PRO A 177 1.35 11.80 6.97
N SER A 178 1.09 10.82 6.11
CA SER A 178 1.41 9.41 6.36
C SER A 178 2.69 9.01 5.64
N ILE A 179 3.38 8.02 6.20
CA ILE A 179 4.62 7.50 5.63
C ILE A 179 4.36 6.13 5.01
N TYR A 180 4.83 5.99 3.78
CA TYR A 180 4.71 4.80 2.96
C TYR A 180 6.10 4.26 2.66
N THR A 181 6.25 2.94 2.55
CA THR A 181 7.48 2.33 2.04
C THR A 181 7.59 2.61 0.53
N ARG A 182 8.71 3.18 0.07
CA ARG A 182 8.97 3.47 -1.36
C ARG A 182 9.26 2.19 -2.13
N LEU A 183 8.37 1.75 -3.02
CA LEU A 183 8.49 0.45 -3.68
C LEU A 183 9.71 0.32 -4.61
N ALA A 184 10.00 1.38 -5.36
CA ALA A 184 11.11 1.39 -6.32
C ALA A 184 12.47 1.09 -5.66
N THR A 185 12.68 1.48 -4.41
CA THR A 185 13.92 1.17 -3.69
C THR A 185 14.17 -0.34 -3.55
N TYR A 186 13.12 -1.16 -3.60
CA TYR A 186 13.19 -2.61 -3.40
C TYR A 186 13.12 -3.40 -4.70
N TYR A 187 13.27 -2.79 -5.88
CA TYR A 187 13.19 -3.49 -7.17
C TYR A 187 14.02 -4.77 -7.25
N SER A 188 15.29 -4.70 -6.83
CA SER A 188 16.20 -5.86 -6.91
C SER A 188 15.75 -7.00 -5.99
N TRP A 189 15.26 -6.66 -4.79
CA TRP A 189 14.76 -7.65 -3.84
C TRP A 189 13.42 -8.26 -4.29
N LEU A 190 12.52 -7.44 -4.84
CA LEU A 190 11.26 -7.90 -5.42
C LEU A 190 11.51 -8.83 -6.61
N LEU A 191 12.42 -8.45 -7.51
CA LEU A 191 12.81 -9.28 -8.66
C LEU A 191 13.41 -10.61 -8.24
N GLN A 192 14.26 -10.61 -7.21
CA GLN A 192 14.89 -11.84 -6.69
C GLN A 192 13.88 -12.82 -6.08
N ASN A 193 12.85 -12.32 -5.39
CA ASN A 193 11.94 -13.15 -4.59
C ASN A 193 10.59 -13.42 -5.29
N ALA A 194 10.09 -12.51 -6.11
CA ALA A 194 8.80 -12.63 -6.82
C ALA A 194 8.93 -12.71 -8.34
N GLY A 195 10.13 -12.50 -8.89
CA GLY A 195 10.37 -12.49 -10.33
C GLY A 195 10.01 -11.17 -11.00
N GLN A 196 10.02 -11.17 -12.33
CA GLN A 196 9.73 -10.00 -13.14
C GLN A 196 8.25 -9.62 -13.02
N GLN A 197 7.95 -8.33 -12.88
CA GLN A 197 6.57 -7.84 -12.99
C GLN A 197 5.91 -8.31 -14.29
N PRO A 198 4.59 -8.60 -14.30
CA PRO A 198 3.87 -8.88 -15.53
C PRO A 198 4.09 -7.78 -16.57
N ALA A 199 4.19 -8.17 -17.85
CA ALA A 199 4.15 -7.19 -18.93
C ALA A 199 2.73 -6.65 -19.05
N PHE A 200 2.53 -5.37 -18.73
CA PHE A 200 1.28 -4.68 -18.99
C PHE A 200 1.32 -4.13 -20.42
N LEU A 201 0.28 -4.41 -21.21
CA LEU A 201 0.12 -4.04 -22.62
C LEU A 201 -0.82 -2.87 -22.78
#